data_AF-A0A351AU70-F1
#
_entry.id   AF-A0A351AU70-F1
#
_cell.length_a   1.000
_cell.length_b   1.000
_cell.length_c   1.000
_cell.angle_alpha   90.00
_cell.angle_beta   90.00
_cell.angle_gamma   90.00
#
_symmetry.space_group_name_H-M   'P 1'
#
loop_
_entity.id
_entity.type
_entity.pdbx_description
1 polymer ?
#
loop_
_entity_poly.entity_id
_entity_poly.type
_entity_poly.pdbx_seq_one_letter_code
_entity_poly.pdbx_strand_id
1 'polypeptide(L)'
;KRFDITLDLKQPGCGDDFSVVDGDTGNVIYLALTDAGVPVSVEGRRIIAAFSNSRGKYIQDSAESGGGISISDDKVKLQLRPQSFAPGIVECELQIYSGGTENSAAGATVYDSLVTTAKFNFSCRSAIYDASTIESEPAAPPLSAVLSAIGIAEGERVKSETARNSAEAERAAAEKSRAASEKGRILAETPRVNAENSRKTTEAERVRAETAREMTEAARKQNEALRISAENNRAAAETNRAKAEAKRSEAENNRIANENARKAAELERSAAETERAAAETERNRIFRGEVELPTASTPNDDPVDFAVESGWYFYKGGILVVSAALSGSAGSEYGTVEQAALLTDGTIIHRTCTVSAGAKNWSAWA
;
A
#
# COMPACT_ATOMS: atom_id res chain seq x y z
N LYS A 1 -22.54 -76.33 80.30
CA LYS A 1 -21.83 -77.42 81.04
C LYS A 1 -22.00 -77.26 82.54
N ARG A 2 -21.75 -78.30 83.34
CA ARG A 2 -21.78 -78.24 84.81
C ARG A 2 -20.34 -78.26 85.34
N PHE A 3 -20.02 -77.35 86.25
CA PHE A 3 -18.74 -77.28 86.96
C PHE A 3 -19.03 -77.32 88.45
N ASP A 4 -18.48 -78.29 89.17
CA ASP A 4 -18.62 -78.38 90.63
C ASP A 4 -17.31 -77.88 91.26
N ILE A 5 -17.40 -76.88 92.14
CA ILE A 5 -16.25 -76.21 92.74
C ILE A 5 -16.46 -76.17 94.25
N THR A 6 -15.42 -76.50 95.00
CA THR A 6 -15.43 -76.32 96.46
C THR A 6 -14.52 -75.14 96.79
N LEU A 7 -15.04 -74.14 97.50
CA LEU A 7 -14.32 -72.93 97.89
C LEU A 7 -14.13 -72.91 99.41
N ASP A 8 -12.87 -72.83 99.86
CA ASP A 8 -12.56 -72.63 101.28
C ASP A 8 -12.48 -71.13 101.60
N LEU A 9 -13.25 -70.69 102.59
CA LEU A 9 -13.35 -69.29 103.01
C LEU A 9 -12.07 -68.75 103.65
N LYS A 10 -11.19 -69.61 104.20
CA LYS A 10 -9.93 -69.21 104.84
C LYS A 10 -8.71 -69.38 103.93
N GLN A 11 -8.83 -70.14 102.84
CA GLN A 11 -7.76 -70.34 101.86
C GLN A 11 -8.15 -69.75 100.50
N PRO A 12 -7.74 -68.50 100.20
CA PRO A 12 -8.03 -67.91 98.90
C PRO A 12 -7.28 -68.67 97.79
N GLY A 13 -8.00 -69.17 96.79
CA GLY A 13 -7.43 -69.77 95.58
C GLY A 13 -7.62 -71.29 95.41
N CYS A 14 -8.39 -71.96 96.27
CA CYS A 14 -8.74 -73.37 96.07
C CYS A 14 -10.06 -73.46 95.29
N GLY A 15 -9.98 -73.68 93.99
CA GLY A 15 -11.10 -74.03 93.12
C GLY A 15 -10.56 -74.71 91.87
N ASP A 16 -11.20 -75.78 91.41
CA ASP A 16 -10.71 -76.54 90.25
C ASP A 16 -10.61 -75.64 89.00
N ASP A 17 -9.48 -75.72 88.27
CA ASP A 17 -9.29 -75.00 87.01
C ASP A 17 -10.26 -75.56 85.95
N PHE A 18 -11.21 -74.74 85.50
CA PHE A 18 -12.08 -75.07 84.37
C PHE A 18 -12.02 -73.99 83.29
N SER A 19 -12.45 -74.36 82.08
CA SER A 19 -12.49 -73.45 80.93
C SER A 19 -13.82 -73.45 80.21
N VAL A 20 -14.29 -72.27 79.83
CA VAL A 20 -15.46 -72.04 78.98
C VAL A 20 -15.04 -71.54 77.59
N VAL A 21 -15.97 -71.53 76.62
CA VAL A 21 -15.74 -71.00 75.27
C VAL A 21 -16.61 -69.76 75.09
N ASP A 22 -16.06 -68.69 74.53
CA ASP A 22 -16.82 -67.46 74.24
C ASP A 22 -17.98 -67.78 73.29
N GLY A 23 -19.19 -67.38 73.66
CA GLY A 23 -20.43 -67.76 72.96
C GLY A 23 -21.12 -69.04 73.45
N ASP A 24 -20.52 -69.83 74.36
CA ASP A 24 -21.15 -71.03 74.95
C ASP A 24 -22.18 -70.64 76.03
N THR A 25 -23.46 -70.73 75.72
CA THR A 25 -24.57 -70.46 76.65
C THR A 25 -24.97 -71.69 77.44
N GLY A 26 -25.28 -71.54 78.74
CA GLY A 26 -25.74 -72.66 79.59
C GLY A 26 -24.64 -73.31 80.44
N ASN A 27 -23.55 -72.58 80.67
CA ASN A 27 -22.55 -72.95 81.66
C ASN A 27 -23.07 -72.65 83.08
N VAL A 28 -22.99 -73.63 83.97
CA VAL A 28 -23.50 -73.58 85.34
C VAL A 28 -22.42 -74.07 86.28
N ILE A 29 -22.13 -73.26 87.29
CA ILE A 29 -21.16 -73.55 88.34
C ILE A 29 -21.94 -73.87 89.62
N TYR A 30 -21.62 -74.96 90.28
CA TYR A 30 -22.12 -75.33 91.60
C TYR A 30 -20.99 -75.14 92.60
N LEU A 31 -21.17 -74.21 93.53
CA LEU A 31 -20.18 -73.84 94.52
C LEU A 31 -20.59 -74.43 95.87
N ALA A 32 -19.73 -75.25 96.46
CA ALA A 32 -19.82 -75.69 97.84
C ALA A 32 -18.84 -74.86 98.69
N LEU A 33 -19.29 -74.30 99.80
CA LEU A 33 -18.46 -73.44 100.65
C LEU A 33 -18.00 -74.20 101.89
N THR A 34 -16.71 -74.15 102.20
CA THR A 34 -16.12 -74.76 103.39
C THR A 34 -15.35 -73.73 104.21
N ASP A 35 -15.26 -73.92 105.52
CA ASP A 35 -14.36 -73.18 106.40
C ASP A 35 -13.40 -74.19 107.02
N ALA A 36 -12.13 -74.17 106.60
CA ALA A 36 -11.10 -75.14 107.02
C ALA A 36 -11.56 -76.60 106.84
N GLY A 37 -12.20 -76.89 105.71
CA GLY A 37 -12.74 -78.22 105.36
C GLY A 37 -14.11 -78.58 105.96
N VAL A 38 -14.71 -77.71 106.79
CA VAL A 38 -16.07 -77.92 107.33
C VAL A 38 -17.11 -77.24 106.44
N PRO A 39 -18.18 -77.92 105.97
CA PRO A 39 -19.22 -77.29 105.17
C PRO A 39 -19.88 -76.11 105.88
N VAL A 40 -20.01 -74.99 105.16
CA VAL A 40 -20.66 -73.77 105.64
C VAL A 40 -22.03 -73.68 104.99
N SER A 41 -23.08 -73.74 105.80
CA SER A 41 -24.44 -73.51 105.30
C SER A 41 -24.54 -72.10 104.72
N VAL A 42 -25.21 -71.97 103.58
CA VAL A 42 -25.49 -70.68 102.90
C VAL A 42 -26.99 -70.41 102.74
N GLU A 43 -27.82 -71.26 103.33
CA GLU A 43 -29.26 -71.03 103.36
C GLU A 43 -29.61 -69.70 104.03
N GLY A 44 -30.61 -69.03 103.46
CA GLY A 44 -31.09 -67.72 103.90
C GLY A 44 -30.15 -66.55 103.59
N ARG A 45 -28.94 -66.76 103.05
CA ARG A 45 -27.96 -65.68 102.75
C ARG A 45 -28.12 -65.14 101.33
N ARG A 46 -27.80 -63.85 101.13
CA ARG A 46 -27.72 -63.23 99.79
C ARG A 46 -26.32 -63.41 99.24
N ILE A 47 -26.22 -63.78 97.97
CA ILE A 47 -24.96 -64.09 97.30
C ILE A 47 -24.84 -63.27 96.05
N ILE A 48 -23.71 -62.58 95.92
CA ILE A 48 -23.37 -61.76 94.76
C ILE A 48 -22.09 -62.33 94.15
N ALA A 49 -22.12 -62.67 92.87
CA ALA A 49 -20.94 -63.05 92.10
C ALA A 49 -20.51 -61.84 91.26
N ALA A 50 -19.38 -61.24 91.62
CA ALA A 50 -18.77 -60.15 90.88
C ALA A 50 -17.66 -60.70 89.98
N PHE A 51 -17.82 -60.53 88.68
CA PHE A 51 -16.88 -60.98 87.65
C PHE A 51 -16.04 -59.82 87.14
N SER A 52 -14.77 -60.08 86.89
CA SER A 52 -13.84 -59.18 86.20
C SER A 52 -13.20 -59.94 85.03
N ASN A 53 -13.33 -59.41 83.82
CA ASN A 53 -12.82 -60.01 82.60
C ASN A 53 -12.29 -58.93 81.63
N SER A 54 -11.79 -59.34 80.47
CA SER A 54 -11.25 -58.44 79.44
C SER A 54 -12.27 -57.45 78.83
N ARG A 55 -13.58 -57.72 78.94
CA ARG A 55 -14.66 -56.81 78.52
C ARG A 55 -15.12 -55.85 79.62
N GLY A 56 -14.75 -56.08 80.88
CA GLY A 56 -15.10 -55.21 82.01
C GLY A 56 -15.52 -55.98 83.25
N LYS A 57 -16.25 -55.30 84.14
CA LYS A 57 -16.80 -55.88 85.38
C LYS A 57 -18.30 -56.13 85.24
N TYR A 58 -18.76 -57.28 85.72
CA TYR A 58 -20.16 -57.69 85.65
C TYR A 58 -20.61 -58.34 86.95
N ILE A 59 -21.89 -58.28 87.30
CA ILE A 59 -22.42 -58.81 88.56
C ILE A 59 -23.64 -59.71 88.30
N GLN A 60 -23.73 -60.79 89.07
CA GLN A 60 -24.92 -61.64 89.20
C GLN A 60 -25.33 -61.67 90.68
N ASP A 61 -26.61 -61.51 90.97
CA ASP A 61 -27.12 -61.35 92.33
C ASP A 61 -28.25 -62.34 92.61
N SER A 62 -28.22 -63.01 93.76
CA SER A 62 -29.26 -63.95 94.18
C SER A 62 -30.57 -63.27 94.60
N ALA A 63 -30.57 -61.97 94.92
CA ALA A 63 -31.78 -61.24 95.28
C ALA A 63 -32.64 -60.84 94.06
N GLU A 64 -32.03 -60.77 92.87
CA GLU A 64 -32.73 -60.42 91.64
C GLU A 64 -33.47 -61.65 91.07
N SER A 65 -34.75 -61.51 90.77
CA SER A 65 -35.51 -62.55 90.05
C SER A 65 -34.84 -62.85 88.72
N GLY A 66 -34.31 -64.06 88.57
CA GLY A 66 -33.56 -64.48 87.40
C GLY A 66 -32.11 -64.00 87.36
N GLY A 67 -31.56 -63.43 88.44
CA GLY A 67 -30.17 -62.92 88.58
C GLY A 67 -29.05 -63.93 88.33
N GLY A 68 -29.42 -65.20 88.09
CA GLY A 68 -28.51 -66.26 87.66
C GLY A 68 -27.80 -66.97 88.81
N ILE A 69 -28.19 -66.69 90.05
CA ILE A 69 -27.74 -67.39 91.26
C ILE A 69 -28.97 -67.99 91.94
N SER A 70 -28.91 -69.27 92.29
CA SER A 70 -29.91 -69.95 93.11
C SER A 70 -29.23 -70.81 94.17
N ILE A 71 -29.79 -70.90 95.37
CA ILE A 71 -29.21 -71.65 96.49
C ILE A 71 -30.08 -72.90 96.74
N SER A 72 -29.45 -74.08 96.82
CA SER A 72 -30.13 -75.36 97.08
C SER A 72 -29.16 -76.34 97.74
N ASP A 73 -29.61 -77.07 98.76
CA ASP A 73 -28.81 -78.09 99.47
C ASP A 73 -27.44 -77.56 99.94
N ASP A 74 -27.43 -76.37 100.57
CA ASP A 74 -26.22 -75.65 100.99
C ASP A 74 -25.17 -75.42 99.88
N LYS A 75 -25.60 -75.44 98.60
CA LYS A 75 -24.76 -75.15 97.44
C LYS A 75 -25.30 -73.98 96.64
N VAL A 76 -24.38 -73.19 96.10
CA VAL A 76 -24.71 -72.06 95.23
C VAL A 76 -24.64 -72.50 93.79
N LYS A 77 -25.76 -72.48 93.09
CA LYS A 77 -25.84 -72.70 91.65
C LYS A 77 -25.77 -71.35 90.93
N LEU A 78 -24.68 -71.11 90.23
CA LEU A 78 -24.37 -69.92 89.46
C LEU A 78 -24.42 -70.23 87.96
N GLN A 79 -25.45 -69.78 87.27
CA GLN A 79 -25.56 -69.88 85.82
C GLN A 79 -24.79 -68.73 85.16
N LEU A 80 -23.68 -69.02 84.51
CA LEU A 80 -22.86 -68.03 83.83
C LEU A 80 -23.63 -67.40 82.67
N ARG A 81 -23.72 -66.06 82.69
CA ARG A 81 -24.27 -65.27 81.59
C ARG A 81 -23.16 -64.92 80.59
N PRO A 82 -23.46 -64.72 79.29
CA PRO A 82 -22.45 -64.40 78.28
C PRO A 82 -21.59 -63.17 78.59
N GLN A 83 -22.13 -62.22 79.34
CA GLN A 83 -21.42 -61.00 79.78
C GLN A 83 -20.52 -61.20 81.01
N SER A 84 -20.71 -62.29 81.75
CA SER A 84 -19.89 -62.63 82.94
C SER A 84 -18.49 -63.11 82.55
N PHE A 85 -18.25 -63.48 81.28
CA PHE A 85 -16.96 -63.98 80.80
C PHE A 85 -16.59 -63.44 79.41
N ALA A 86 -15.30 -63.45 79.11
CA ALA A 86 -14.73 -63.02 77.83
C ALA A 86 -13.40 -63.75 77.61
N PRO A 87 -12.92 -63.90 76.36
CA PRO A 87 -11.66 -64.57 76.09
C PRO A 87 -10.51 -64.05 76.98
N GLY A 88 -9.84 -64.95 77.69
CA GLY A 88 -8.85 -64.65 78.72
C GLY A 88 -9.16 -65.28 80.08
N ILE A 89 -8.43 -64.86 81.12
CA ILE A 89 -8.72 -65.25 82.52
C ILE A 89 -9.87 -64.39 83.03
N VAL A 90 -10.87 -65.03 83.63
CA VAL A 90 -12.00 -64.39 84.28
C VAL A 90 -11.88 -64.61 85.78
N GLU A 91 -11.89 -63.52 86.53
CA GLU A 91 -11.85 -63.54 87.99
C GLU A 91 -13.26 -63.38 88.55
N CYS A 92 -13.64 -64.20 89.52
CA CYS A 92 -14.92 -64.11 90.21
C CYS A 92 -14.70 -63.96 91.73
N GLU A 93 -15.31 -62.93 92.30
CA GLU A 93 -15.44 -62.74 93.73
C GLU A 93 -16.88 -63.01 94.16
N LEU A 94 -17.06 -64.09 94.92
CA LEU A 94 -18.32 -64.47 95.54
C LEU A 94 -18.44 -63.76 96.89
N GLN A 95 -19.37 -62.83 97.00
CA GLN A 95 -19.67 -62.09 98.21
C GLN A 95 -20.92 -62.66 98.89
N ILE A 96 -20.80 -62.97 100.17
CA ILE A 96 -21.87 -63.60 100.96
C ILE A 96 -22.31 -62.60 102.02
N TYR A 97 -23.56 -62.16 101.92
CA TYR A 97 -24.19 -61.21 102.83
C TYR A 97 -25.07 -61.93 103.85
N SER A 98 -25.21 -61.36 105.04
CA SER A 98 -26.04 -61.91 106.10
C SER A 98 -27.49 -62.03 105.63
N GLY A 99 -28.09 -63.19 105.89
CA GLY A 99 -29.52 -63.40 105.64
C GLY A 99 -30.37 -62.51 106.53
N GLY A 100 -31.33 -61.79 105.94
CA GLY A 100 -32.27 -60.98 106.70
C GLY A 100 -33.25 -61.87 107.45
N THR A 101 -33.41 -61.63 108.75
CA THR A 101 -34.66 -61.99 109.45
C THR A 101 -35.69 -60.94 109.09
N GLU A 102 -36.93 -61.36 108.81
CA GLU A 102 -38.06 -60.45 108.66
C GLU A 102 -38.21 -59.64 109.95
N ASN A 103 -37.76 -58.38 109.95
CA ASN A 103 -38.08 -57.49 111.05
C ASN A 103 -39.46 -56.88 110.76
N SER A 104 -40.45 -57.33 111.53
CA SER A 104 -41.85 -56.92 111.43
C SER A 104 -42.05 -55.47 111.90
N ALA A 105 -41.74 -54.51 111.03
CA ALA A 105 -42.32 -53.16 110.99
C ALA A 105 -41.78 -52.44 109.75
N ALA A 106 -42.64 -52.22 108.75
CA ALA A 106 -42.35 -51.52 107.49
C ALA A 106 -41.53 -52.29 106.43
N GLY A 107 -42.04 -53.46 105.98
CA GLY A 107 -42.08 -53.89 104.57
C GLY A 107 -40.83 -53.76 103.65
N ALA A 108 -39.63 -53.61 104.19
CA ALA A 108 -38.38 -53.47 103.45
C ALA A 108 -37.32 -54.40 104.07
N THR A 109 -36.97 -55.46 103.33
CA THR A 109 -35.88 -56.37 103.69
C THR A 109 -34.54 -55.67 103.49
N VAL A 110 -33.85 -55.37 104.59
CA VAL A 110 -32.51 -54.77 104.56
C VAL A 110 -31.46 -55.88 104.63
N TYR A 111 -30.79 -56.16 103.51
CA TYR A 111 -29.68 -57.10 103.40
C TYR A 111 -28.37 -56.32 103.29
N ASP A 112 -27.63 -56.11 104.39
CA ASP A 112 -26.60 -55.06 104.35
C ASP A 112 -25.35 -55.27 105.21
N SER A 113 -25.00 -56.52 105.53
CA SER A 113 -23.69 -56.82 106.13
C SER A 113 -22.99 -57.95 105.38
N LEU A 114 -21.84 -57.63 104.77
CA LEU A 114 -20.96 -58.60 104.15
C LEU A 114 -20.39 -59.51 105.24
N VAL A 115 -20.69 -60.80 105.17
CA VAL A 115 -20.23 -61.79 106.15
C VAL A 115 -18.84 -62.28 105.76
N THR A 116 -18.65 -62.63 104.49
CA THR A 116 -17.37 -63.14 103.97
C THR A 116 -17.33 -63.08 102.44
N THR A 117 -16.13 -63.19 101.86
CA THR A 117 -15.94 -63.35 100.41
C THR A 117 -15.11 -64.60 100.09
N ALA A 118 -15.30 -65.14 98.89
CA ALA A 118 -14.48 -66.20 98.32
C ALA A 118 -14.11 -65.85 96.88
N LYS A 119 -12.91 -66.20 96.43
CA LYS A 119 -12.44 -65.89 95.07
C LYS A 119 -12.11 -67.16 94.31
N PHE A 120 -12.50 -67.21 93.04
CA PHE A 120 -12.10 -68.25 92.11
C PHE A 120 -11.96 -67.69 90.70
N ASN A 121 -11.07 -68.28 89.92
CA ASN A 121 -10.78 -67.86 88.56
C ASN A 121 -11.08 -69.00 87.59
N PHE A 122 -11.38 -68.67 86.34
CA PHE A 122 -11.50 -69.65 85.26
C PHE A 122 -11.08 -69.04 83.93
N SER A 123 -10.75 -69.87 82.95
CA SER A 123 -10.32 -69.40 81.62
C SER A 123 -11.46 -69.45 80.61
N CYS A 124 -11.52 -68.48 79.71
CA CYS A 124 -12.41 -68.48 78.56
C CYS A 124 -11.58 -68.50 77.27
N ARG A 125 -11.83 -69.47 76.39
CA ARG A 125 -11.18 -69.58 75.08
C ARG A 125 -12.02 -68.86 74.03
N SER A 126 -11.37 -68.25 73.04
CA SER A 126 -12.08 -67.71 71.87
C SER A 126 -12.73 -68.83 71.05
N ALA A 127 -13.92 -68.58 70.49
CA ALA A 127 -14.51 -69.47 69.51
C ALA A 127 -13.76 -69.39 68.17
N ILE A 128 -13.67 -70.51 67.45
CA ILE A 128 -13.11 -70.56 66.08
C ILE A 128 -14.06 -69.85 65.09
N TYR A 129 -15.34 -69.82 65.40
CA TYR A 129 -16.35 -69.11 64.64
C TYR A 129 -16.75 -67.85 65.41
N ASP A 130 -16.14 -66.73 65.07
CA ASP A 130 -16.40 -65.42 65.67
C ASP A 130 -16.87 -64.40 64.61
N ALA A 131 -17.21 -63.18 65.05
CA ALA A 131 -17.68 -62.14 64.14
C ALA A 131 -16.65 -61.80 63.03
N SER A 132 -15.35 -61.91 63.32
CA SER A 132 -14.30 -61.64 62.33
C SER A 132 -14.23 -62.70 61.23
N THR A 133 -14.64 -63.93 61.55
CA THR A 133 -14.75 -65.03 60.59
C THR A 133 -15.90 -64.81 59.59
N ILE A 134 -16.94 -64.08 59.98
CA ILE A 134 -18.10 -63.78 59.14
C ILE A 134 -17.81 -62.65 58.14
N GLU A 135 -17.00 -61.66 58.52
CA GLU A 135 -16.63 -60.51 57.67
C GLU A 135 -15.48 -60.81 56.69
N SER A 136 -14.90 -62.01 56.75
CA SER A 136 -13.89 -62.49 55.80
C SER A 136 -14.51 -62.76 54.42
N GLU A 137 -14.64 -61.73 53.58
CA GLU A 137 -14.91 -61.92 52.14
C GLU A 137 -13.74 -62.67 51.46
N PRO A 138 -14.01 -63.58 50.50
CA PRO A 138 -12.95 -64.21 49.72
C PRO A 138 -12.24 -63.14 48.88
N ALA A 139 -10.93 -62.95 49.11
CA ALA A 139 -10.09 -61.91 48.52
C ALA A 139 -9.81 -62.04 47.00
N ALA A 140 -10.78 -62.48 46.21
CA ALA A 140 -10.70 -62.58 44.75
C ALA A 140 -11.97 -62.06 44.08
N PRO A 141 -12.17 -60.72 43.98
CA PRO A 141 -12.93 -60.20 42.86
C PRO A 141 -12.33 -60.77 41.56
N PRO A 142 -13.14 -61.23 40.60
CA PRO A 142 -12.77 -62.36 39.75
C PRO A 142 -11.82 -61.89 38.65
N LEU A 143 -10.61 -62.46 38.60
CA LEU A 143 -9.60 -62.27 37.56
C LEU A 143 -10.18 -62.26 36.12
N SER A 144 -11.27 -63.00 35.89
CA SER A 144 -12.02 -63.00 34.62
C SER A 144 -12.58 -61.64 34.21
N ALA A 145 -13.05 -60.81 35.16
CA ALA A 145 -13.55 -59.46 34.87
C ALA A 145 -12.41 -58.53 34.42
N VAL A 146 -11.23 -58.66 35.03
CA VAL A 146 -10.04 -57.89 34.65
C VAL A 146 -9.54 -58.30 33.26
N LEU A 147 -9.46 -59.60 32.97
CA LEU A 147 -9.07 -60.10 31.65
C LEU A 147 -10.07 -59.65 30.56
N SER A 148 -11.37 -59.66 30.88
CA SER A 148 -12.40 -59.17 29.96
C SER A 148 -12.24 -57.66 29.68
N ALA A 149 -12.00 -56.85 30.71
CA ALA A 149 -11.77 -55.41 30.56
C ALA A 149 -10.51 -55.11 29.73
N ILE A 150 -9.42 -55.86 29.95
CA ILE A 150 -8.18 -55.74 29.15
C ILE A 150 -8.46 -56.08 27.68
N GLY A 151 -9.20 -57.15 27.41
CA GLY A 151 -9.57 -57.53 26.04
C GLY A 151 -10.39 -56.46 25.32
N ILE A 152 -11.33 -55.82 26.03
CA ILE A 152 -12.12 -54.71 25.49
C ILE A 152 -11.22 -53.50 25.19
N ALA A 153 -10.40 -53.09 26.16
CA ALA A 153 -9.50 -51.95 26.01
C ALA A 153 -8.48 -52.15 24.87
N GLU A 154 -7.93 -53.37 24.74
CA GLU A 154 -7.02 -53.69 23.65
C GLU A 154 -7.74 -53.68 22.30
N GLY A 155 -8.99 -54.16 22.24
CA GLY A 155 -9.83 -54.04 21.05
C GLY A 155 -10.07 -52.58 20.62
N GLU A 156 -10.32 -51.69 21.57
CA GLU A 156 -10.48 -50.25 21.31
C GLU A 156 -9.18 -49.58 20.87
N ARG A 157 -8.06 -49.96 21.49
CA ARG A 157 -6.72 -49.48 21.10
C ARG A 157 -6.39 -49.88 19.67
N VAL A 158 -6.65 -51.13 19.29
CA VAL A 158 -6.41 -51.64 17.93
C VAL A 158 -7.29 -50.93 16.90
N LYS A 159 -8.58 -50.69 17.22
CA LYS A 159 -9.48 -49.90 16.35
C LYS A 159 -8.96 -48.47 16.16
N SER A 160 -8.54 -47.82 17.24
CA SER A 160 -7.98 -46.46 17.21
C SER A 160 -6.70 -46.40 16.38
N GLU A 161 -5.81 -47.37 16.54
CA GLU A 161 -4.56 -47.45 15.79
C GLU A 161 -4.79 -47.72 14.29
N THR A 162 -5.79 -48.54 13.97
CA THR A 162 -6.20 -48.78 12.58
C THR A 162 -6.74 -47.48 11.95
N ALA A 163 -7.60 -46.76 12.66
CA ALA A 163 -8.12 -45.47 12.19
C ALA A 163 -7.01 -44.42 12.00
N ARG A 164 -6.03 -44.38 12.92
CA ARG A 164 -4.85 -43.51 12.81
C ARG A 164 -4.03 -43.83 11.56
N ASN A 165 -3.80 -45.12 11.29
CA ASN A 165 -3.04 -45.55 10.11
C ASN A 165 -3.77 -45.21 8.80
N SER A 166 -5.09 -45.37 8.75
CA SER A 166 -5.90 -44.93 7.60
C SER A 166 -5.83 -43.43 7.37
N ALA A 167 -5.97 -42.62 8.43
CA ALA A 167 -5.87 -41.17 8.35
C ALA A 167 -4.47 -40.70 7.88
N GLU A 168 -3.41 -41.37 8.33
CA GLU A 168 -2.04 -41.06 7.89
C GLU A 168 -1.81 -41.44 6.41
N ALA A 169 -2.38 -42.55 5.95
CA ALA A 169 -2.34 -42.93 4.53
C ALA A 169 -3.06 -41.91 3.64
N GLU A 170 -4.23 -41.42 4.07
CA GLU A 170 -4.98 -40.37 3.37
C GLU A 170 -4.18 -39.05 3.34
N ARG A 171 -3.57 -38.68 4.46
CA ARG A 171 -2.70 -37.49 4.53
C ARG A 171 -1.52 -37.60 3.56
N ALA A 172 -0.85 -38.75 3.51
CA ALA A 172 0.27 -38.98 2.60
C ALA A 172 -0.17 -38.91 1.13
N ALA A 173 -1.34 -39.44 0.79
CA ALA A 173 -1.91 -39.33 -0.56
C ALA A 173 -2.24 -37.87 -0.93
N ALA A 174 -2.82 -37.11 0.00
CA ALA A 174 -3.10 -35.68 -0.19
C ALA A 174 -1.82 -34.86 -0.38
N GLU A 175 -0.76 -35.16 0.38
CA GLU A 175 0.54 -34.49 0.22
C GLU A 175 1.17 -34.78 -1.14
N LYS A 176 1.11 -36.03 -1.59
CA LYS A 176 1.59 -36.43 -2.92
C LYS A 176 0.85 -35.71 -4.03
N SER A 177 -0.47 -35.54 -3.88
CA SER A 177 -1.31 -34.77 -4.82
C SER A 177 -0.89 -33.30 -4.84
N ARG A 178 -0.73 -32.68 -3.66
CA ARG A 178 -0.28 -31.28 -3.54
C ARG A 178 1.08 -31.07 -4.19
N ALA A 179 2.05 -31.96 -3.94
CA ALA A 179 3.37 -31.90 -4.54
C ALA A 179 3.33 -32.02 -6.08
N ALA A 180 2.44 -32.87 -6.61
CA ALA A 180 2.25 -32.99 -8.05
C ALA A 180 1.62 -31.73 -8.67
N SER A 181 0.61 -31.14 -8.02
CA SER A 181 0.02 -29.86 -8.44
C SER A 181 1.04 -28.73 -8.42
N GLU A 182 1.87 -28.65 -7.38
CA GLU A 182 2.90 -27.62 -7.26
C GLU A 182 3.97 -27.76 -8.34
N LYS A 183 4.39 -29.00 -8.64
CA LYS A 183 5.27 -29.28 -9.78
C LYS A 183 4.64 -28.84 -11.10
N GLY A 184 3.34 -29.10 -11.30
CA GLY A 184 2.60 -28.63 -12.46
C GLY A 184 2.57 -27.10 -12.57
N ARG A 185 2.35 -26.40 -11.44
CA ARG A 185 2.39 -24.93 -11.37
C ARG A 185 3.75 -24.37 -11.76
N ILE A 186 4.84 -24.93 -11.23
CA ILE A 186 6.21 -24.52 -11.54
C ILE A 186 6.54 -24.73 -13.02
N LEU A 187 6.13 -25.88 -13.59
CA LEU A 187 6.31 -26.18 -15.00
C LEU A 187 5.54 -25.23 -15.92
N ALA A 188 4.36 -24.77 -15.52
CA ALA A 188 3.57 -23.78 -16.26
C ALA A 188 4.11 -22.35 -16.11
N GLU A 189 4.69 -22.01 -14.95
CA GLU A 189 5.21 -20.68 -14.68
C GLU A 189 6.50 -20.39 -15.46
N THR A 190 7.35 -21.40 -15.66
CA THR A 190 8.60 -21.27 -16.42
C THR A 190 8.39 -20.72 -17.85
N PRO A 191 7.54 -21.31 -18.71
CA PRO A 191 7.27 -20.77 -20.05
C PRO A 191 6.55 -19.42 -20.00
N ARG A 192 5.72 -19.14 -18.97
CA ARG A 192 5.07 -17.84 -18.80
C ARG A 192 6.11 -16.72 -18.58
N VAL A 193 7.10 -16.96 -17.71
CA VAL A 193 8.20 -16.03 -17.47
C VAL A 193 9.07 -15.85 -18.72
N ASN A 194 9.37 -16.93 -19.45
CA ASN A 194 10.13 -16.84 -20.69
C ASN A 194 9.40 -16.03 -21.76
N ALA A 195 8.08 -16.26 -21.94
CA ALA A 195 7.26 -15.49 -22.86
C ALA A 195 7.22 -14.00 -22.48
N GLU A 196 7.14 -13.69 -21.18
CA GLU A 196 7.17 -12.32 -20.69
C GLU A 196 8.52 -11.63 -20.96
N ASN A 197 9.63 -12.33 -20.75
CA ASN A 197 10.95 -11.80 -21.06
C ASN A 197 11.13 -11.56 -22.56
N SER A 198 10.64 -12.47 -23.42
CA SER A 198 10.63 -12.25 -24.87
C SER A 198 9.81 -11.03 -25.26
N ARG A 199 8.61 -10.84 -24.68
CA ARG A 199 7.79 -9.65 -24.91
C ARG A 199 8.52 -8.37 -24.54
N LYS A 200 9.19 -8.34 -23.38
CA LYS A 200 9.99 -7.18 -22.94
C LYS A 200 11.12 -6.85 -23.90
N THR A 201 11.83 -7.86 -24.40
CA THR A 201 12.90 -7.67 -25.38
C THR A 201 12.37 -7.09 -26.68
N THR A 202 11.30 -7.67 -27.23
CA THR A 202 10.65 -7.16 -28.46
C THR A 202 10.14 -5.73 -28.28
N GLU A 203 9.54 -5.41 -27.14
CA GLU A 203 9.06 -4.05 -26.88
C GLU A 203 10.22 -3.05 -26.77
N ALA A 204 11.34 -3.42 -26.14
CA ALA A 204 12.53 -2.58 -26.09
C ALA A 204 13.13 -2.34 -27.49
N GLU A 205 13.12 -3.34 -28.38
CA GLU A 205 13.53 -3.18 -29.78
C GLU A 205 12.58 -2.27 -30.56
N ARG A 206 11.27 -2.42 -30.37
CA ARG A 206 10.24 -1.56 -30.98
C ARG A 206 10.45 -0.10 -30.58
N VAL A 207 10.66 0.17 -29.29
CA VAL A 207 10.93 1.53 -28.79
C VAL A 207 12.19 2.11 -29.42
N ARG A 208 13.30 1.36 -29.48
CA ARG A 208 14.54 1.83 -30.12
C ARG A 208 14.34 2.13 -31.61
N ALA A 209 13.60 1.29 -32.32
CA ALA A 209 13.29 1.50 -33.73
C ALA A 209 12.44 2.77 -33.93
N GLU A 210 11.47 3.03 -33.04
CA GLU A 210 10.64 4.23 -33.12
C GLU A 210 11.46 5.50 -32.83
N THR A 211 12.31 5.49 -31.81
CA THR A 211 13.23 6.61 -31.55
C THR A 211 14.16 6.88 -32.75
N ALA A 212 14.66 5.84 -33.42
CA ALA A 212 15.49 6.01 -34.62
C ALA A 212 14.68 6.61 -35.80
N ARG A 213 13.41 6.22 -35.95
CA ARG A 213 12.51 6.81 -36.96
C ARG A 213 12.24 8.29 -36.68
N GLU A 214 11.95 8.64 -35.42
CA GLU A 214 11.73 10.03 -35.00
C GLU A 214 12.96 10.91 -35.30
N MET A 215 14.16 10.43 -34.97
CA MET A 215 15.41 11.13 -35.27
C MET A 215 15.64 11.32 -36.77
N THR A 216 15.36 10.28 -37.57
CA THR A 216 15.47 10.34 -39.03
C THR A 216 14.48 11.35 -39.62
N GLU A 217 13.25 11.36 -39.12
CA GLU A 217 12.21 12.28 -39.57
C GLU A 217 12.51 13.73 -39.17
N ALA A 218 13.09 13.96 -37.99
CA ALA A 218 13.58 15.27 -37.57
C ALA A 218 14.69 15.78 -38.51
N ALA A 219 15.67 14.93 -38.84
CA ALA A 219 16.74 15.27 -39.79
C ALA A 219 16.18 15.55 -41.20
N ARG A 220 15.20 14.78 -41.66
CA ARG A 220 14.52 15.01 -42.94
C ARG A 220 13.84 16.38 -42.97
N LYS A 221 13.09 16.74 -41.91
CA LYS A 221 12.44 18.06 -41.80
C LYS A 221 13.44 19.20 -41.79
N GLN A 222 14.58 19.05 -41.11
CA GLN A 222 15.64 20.05 -41.11
C GLN A 222 16.26 20.24 -42.51
N ASN A 223 16.58 19.15 -43.19
CA ASN A 223 17.11 19.18 -44.55
C ASN A 223 16.12 19.83 -45.53
N GLU A 224 14.84 19.55 -45.37
CA GLU A 224 13.79 20.15 -46.18
C GLU A 224 13.68 21.66 -45.96
N ALA A 225 13.78 22.13 -44.71
CA ALA A 225 13.82 23.56 -44.42
C ALA A 225 15.04 24.25 -45.06
N LEU A 226 16.21 23.61 -45.02
CA LEU A 226 17.42 24.11 -45.69
C LEU A 226 17.24 24.17 -47.21
N ARG A 227 16.62 23.15 -47.81
CA ARG A 227 16.32 23.11 -49.25
C ARG A 227 15.42 24.27 -49.66
N ILE A 228 14.34 24.52 -48.90
CA ILE A 228 13.42 25.64 -49.13
C ILE A 228 14.16 26.98 -49.03
N SER A 229 15.00 27.17 -48.01
CA SER A 229 15.81 28.39 -47.87
C SER A 229 16.76 28.59 -49.06
N ALA A 230 17.40 27.52 -49.54
CA ALA A 230 18.30 27.58 -50.69
C ALA A 230 17.55 27.90 -51.99
N GLU A 231 16.34 27.38 -52.18
CA GLU A 231 15.49 27.70 -53.33
C GLU A 231 15.05 29.18 -53.31
N ASN A 232 14.64 29.70 -52.16
CA ASN A 232 14.30 31.12 -52.01
C ASN A 232 15.48 32.04 -52.35
N ASN A 233 16.69 31.68 -51.91
CA ASN A 233 17.90 32.42 -52.26
C ASN A 233 18.21 32.35 -53.76
N ARG A 234 18.03 31.18 -54.41
CA ARG A 234 18.17 31.05 -55.86
C ARG A 234 17.17 31.91 -56.62
N ALA A 235 15.89 31.90 -56.22
CA ALA A 235 14.86 32.73 -56.83
C ALA A 235 15.14 34.24 -56.70
N ALA A 236 15.65 34.68 -55.53
CA ALA A 236 16.06 36.06 -55.31
C ALA A 236 17.26 36.44 -56.20
N ALA A 237 18.25 35.56 -56.31
CA ALA A 237 19.40 35.76 -57.19
C ALA A 237 18.99 35.84 -58.67
N GLU A 238 18.07 34.98 -59.11
CA GLU A 238 17.52 35.02 -60.48
C GLU A 238 16.79 36.33 -60.76
N THR A 239 15.97 36.80 -59.81
CA THR A 239 15.28 38.09 -59.92
C THR A 239 16.27 39.24 -60.07
N ASN A 240 17.37 39.24 -59.31
CA ASN A 240 18.42 40.25 -59.41
C ASN A 240 19.17 40.17 -60.74
N ARG A 241 19.44 38.96 -61.25
CA ARG A 241 20.06 38.76 -62.57
C ARG A 241 19.16 39.30 -63.69
N ALA A 242 17.86 39.01 -63.65
CA ALA A 242 16.90 39.54 -64.61
C ALA A 242 16.85 41.07 -64.60
N LYS A 243 16.86 41.70 -63.42
CA LYS A 243 16.95 43.17 -63.29
C LYS A 243 18.25 43.74 -63.87
N ALA A 244 19.38 43.08 -63.62
CA ALA A 244 20.66 43.49 -64.18
C ALA A 244 20.67 43.37 -65.70
N GLU A 245 20.10 42.29 -66.25
CA GLU A 245 19.98 42.10 -67.69
C GLU A 245 19.10 43.16 -68.35
N ALA A 246 17.95 43.48 -67.76
CA ALA A 246 17.07 44.54 -68.26
C ALA A 246 17.81 45.90 -68.35
N LYS A 247 18.60 46.26 -67.31
CA LYS A 247 19.44 47.47 -67.34
C LYS A 247 20.51 47.42 -68.43
N ARG A 248 21.14 46.26 -68.66
CA ARG A 248 22.11 46.09 -69.76
C ARG A 248 21.45 46.29 -71.12
N SER A 249 20.27 45.70 -71.34
CA SER A 249 19.50 45.86 -72.57
C SER A 249 19.09 47.32 -72.80
N GLU A 250 18.65 48.03 -71.75
CA GLU A 250 18.32 49.45 -71.83
C GLU A 250 19.55 50.31 -72.20
N ALA A 251 20.69 50.07 -71.56
CA ALA A 251 21.94 50.76 -71.88
C ALA A 251 22.39 50.51 -73.33
N GLU A 252 22.23 49.28 -73.83
CA GLU A 252 22.56 48.93 -75.22
C GLU A 252 21.62 49.62 -76.22
N ASN A 253 20.32 49.67 -75.92
CA ASN A 253 19.36 50.42 -76.76
C ASN A 253 19.71 51.91 -76.82
N ASN A 254 20.11 52.52 -75.70
CA ASN A 254 20.57 53.91 -75.67
C ASN A 254 21.86 54.11 -76.48
N ARG A 255 22.81 53.17 -76.40
CA ARG A 255 24.02 53.19 -77.22
C ARG A 255 23.71 53.13 -78.71
N ILE A 256 22.80 52.26 -79.13
CA ILE A 256 22.33 52.14 -80.52
C ILE A 256 21.68 53.45 -80.98
N ALA A 257 20.80 54.04 -80.16
CA ALA A 257 20.15 55.31 -80.47
C ALA A 257 21.18 56.46 -80.65
N ASN A 258 22.15 56.57 -79.74
CA ASN A 258 23.23 57.55 -79.83
C ASN A 258 24.10 57.36 -81.07
N GLU A 259 24.42 56.11 -81.43
CA GLU A 259 25.19 55.80 -82.63
C GLU A 259 24.41 56.15 -83.92
N ASN A 260 23.10 55.93 -83.94
CA ASN A 260 22.25 56.34 -85.06
C ASN A 260 22.18 57.88 -85.19
N ALA A 261 22.07 58.60 -84.08
CA ALA A 261 22.12 60.06 -84.08
C ALA A 261 23.47 60.60 -84.58
N ARG A 262 24.59 59.97 -84.16
CA ARG A 262 25.93 60.31 -84.66
C ARG A 262 26.05 60.10 -86.16
N LYS A 263 25.53 58.99 -86.69
CA LYS A 263 25.51 58.71 -88.14
C LYS A 263 24.69 59.74 -88.91
N ALA A 264 23.53 60.16 -88.39
CA ALA A 264 22.72 61.20 -89.01
C ALA A 264 23.47 62.55 -89.07
N ALA A 265 24.08 62.97 -87.96
CA ALA A 265 24.88 64.20 -87.91
C ALA A 265 26.11 64.15 -88.84
N GLU A 266 26.74 62.98 -89.01
CA GLU A 266 27.84 62.79 -89.97
C GLU A 266 27.36 62.94 -91.42
N LEU A 267 26.18 62.40 -91.75
CA LEU A 267 25.56 62.55 -93.06
C LEU A 267 25.26 64.02 -93.37
N GLU A 268 24.67 64.75 -92.42
CA GLU A 268 24.40 66.19 -92.55
C GLU A 268 25.69 66.99 -92.76
N ARG A 269 26.75 66.70 -91.98
CA ARG A 269 28.06 67.34 -92.15
C ARG A 269 28.64 67.07 -93.53
N SER A 270 28.57 65.83 -94.01
CA SER A 270 29.06 65.44 -95.33
C SER A 270 28.28 66.15 -96.45
N ALA A 271 26.97 66.32 -96.30
CA ALA A 271 26.14 67.08 -97.23
C ALA A 271 26.54 68.56 -97.25
N ALA A 272 26.68 69.19 -96.08
CA ALA A 272 27.12 70.58 -95.96
C ALA A 272 28.53 70.81 -96.53
N GLU A 273 29.45 69.86 -96.35
CA GLU A 273 30.79 69.93 -96.96
C GLU A 273 30.74 69.80 -98.48
N THR A 274 29.84 68.97 -99.01
CA THR A 274 29.58 68.86 -100.45
C THR A 274 29.05 70.18 -101.01
N GLU A 275 28.09 70.81 -100.34
CA GLU A 275 27.55 72.13 -100.71
C GLU A 275 28.63 73.21 -100.65
N ARG A 276 29.46 73.22 -99.60
CA ARG A 276 30.59 74.13 -99.46
C ARG A 276 31.59 73.97 -100.61
N ALA A 277 31.94 72.74 -100.96
CA ALA A 277 32.85 72.45 -102.07
C ALA A 277 32.27 72.91 -103.43
N ALA A 278 30.96 72.74 -103.63
CA ALA A 278 30.27 73.26 -104.81
C ALA A 278 30.30 74.79 -104.87
N ALA A 279 30.00 75.47 -103.75
CA ALA A 279 30.07 76.92 -103.65
C ALA A 279 31.49 77.47 -103.86
N GLU A 280 32.51 76.79 -103.34
CA GLU A 280 33.93 77.13 -103.57
C GLU A 280 34.31 76.96 -105.05
N THR A 281 33.84 75.89 -105.70
CA THR A 281 34.04 75.66 -107.14
C THR A 281 33.43 76.80 -107.96
N GLU A 282 32.21 77.23 -107.62
CA GLU A 282 31.54 78.33 -108.31
C GLU A 282 32.24 79.68 -108.06
N ARG A 283 32.67 79.95 -106.83
CA ARG A 283 33.48 81.15 -106.52
C ARG A 283 34.76 81.18 -107.36
N ASN A 284 35.46 80.05 -107.48
CA ASN A 284 36.67 79.96 -108.29
C ASN A 284 36.37 80.17 -109.78
N ARG A 285 35.22 79.68 -110.27
CA ARG A 285 34.74 79.91 -111.64
C ARG A 285 34.49 81.39 -111.93
N ILE A 286 33.82 82.09 -111.01
CA ILE A 286 33.63 83.55 -111.05
C ILE A 286 34.98 84.27 -111.04
N PHE A 287 35.91 83.88 -110.17
CA PHE A 287 37.24 84.49 -110.09
C PHE A 287 38.06 84.34 -111.38
N ARG A 288 37.89 83.23 -112.12
CA ARG A 288 38.51 83.02 -113.44
C ARG A 288 37.76 83.69 -114.60
N GLY A 289 36.63 84.37 -114.34
CA GLY A 289 35.83 85.06 -115.36
C GLY A 289 35.00 84.11 -116.23
N GLU A 290 34.73 82.89 -115.78
CA GLU A 290 33.99 81.86 -116.52
C GLU A 290 32.46 81.96 -116.31
N VAL A 291 32.00 82.80 -115.37
CA VAL A 291 30.59 83.10 -115.04
C VAL A 291 30.49 84.58 -114.58
N GLU A 292 29.45 85.30 -115.01
CA GLU A 292 29.18 86.69 -114.59
C GLU A 292 28.45 86.74 -113.24
N LEU A 293 28.81 87.73 -112.40
CA LEU A 293 28.15 87.94 -111.09
C LEU A 293 26.65 88.20 -111.28
N PRO A 294 25.76 87.59 -110.48
CA PRO A 294 24.35 87.92 -110.53
C PRO A 294 24.18 89.42 -110.26
N THR A 295 23.58 90.13 -111.21
CA THR A 295 23.21 91.53 -111.07
C THR A 295 22.24 91.64 -109.91
N ALA A 296 22.60 92.44 -108.90
CA ALA A 296 21.69 92.78 -107.82
C ALA A 296 20.42 93.36 -108.45
N SER A 297 19.29 92.66 -108.28
CA SER A 297 17.99 93.23 -108.60
C SER A 297 17.85 94.50 -107.77
N THR A 298 17.71 95.64 -108.43
CA THR A 298 17.38 96.92 -107.81
C THR A 298 16.21 96.74 -106.84
N PRO A 299 16.26 97.31 -105.62
CA PRO A 299 15.09 97.31 -104.73
C PRO A 299 13.92 97.91 -105.50
N ASN A 300 12.87 97.14 -105.70
CA ASN A 300 11.69 97.60 -106.40
C ASN A 300 10.94 98.56 -105.46
N ASP A 301 10.95 99.86 -105.77
CA ASP A 301 10.25 100.95 -105.07
C ASP A 301 8.72 100.90 -105.35
N ASP A 302 8.12 99.73 -105.27
CA ASP A 302 6.66 99.60 -105.13
C ASP A 302 6.34 99.52 -103.63
N PRO A 303 5.43 100.34 -103.10
CA PRO A 303 4.96 100.19 -101.72
C PRO A 303 4.20 98.88 -101.63
N VAL A 304 4.90 97.81 -101.28
CA VAL A 304 4.27 96.59 -100.78
C VAL A 304 3.61 97.00 -99.48
N ASP A 305 2.29 96.91 -99.45
CA ASP A 305 1.48 97.00 -98.25
C ASP A 305 1.79 95.78 -97.36
N PHE A 306 2.99 95.78 -96.78
CA PHE A 306 3.32 94.96 -95.64
C PHE A 306 2.59 95.61 -94.48
N ALA A 307 1.49 94.99 -94.07
CA ALA A 307 1.03 95.10 -92.70
C ALA A 307 2.21 94.66 -91.80
N VAL A 308 3.02 95.65 -91.41
CA VAL A 308 4.07 95.50 -90.41
C VAL A 308 3.34 95.36 -89.09
N GLU A 309 3.14 94.12 -88.66
CA GLU A 309 3.02 93.82 -87.24
C GLU A 309 4.37 94.18 -86.58
N SER A 310 4.50 95.46 -86.24
CA SER A 310 5.43 96.06 -85.27
C SER A 310 6.88 95.55 -85.26
N GLY A 311 7.73 96.22 -86.04
CA GLY A 311 9.18 96.24 -85.85
C GLY A 311 9.89 96.95 -87.01
N TRP A 312 10.31 98.20 -86.83
CA TRP A 312 11.05 98.93 -87.85
C TRP A 312 12.54 98.59 -87.77
N TYR A 313 13.11 98.13 -88.88
CA TYR A 313 14.56 97.95 -89.06
C TYR A 313 15.03 98.87 -90.19
N PHE A 314 16.07 99.68 -89.95
CA PHE A 314 16.73 100.48 -90.98
C PHE A 314 18.18 100.04 -91.14
N TYR A 315 18.62 99.86 -92.39
CA TYR A 315 20.02 99.60 -92.72
C TYR A 315 20.67 100.89 -93.25
N LYS A 316 21.74 101.36 -92.59
CA LYS A 316 22.65 102.37 -93.17
C LYS A 316 24.09 101.96 -92.88
N GLY A 317 24.86 101.67 -93.94
CA GLY A 317 26.30 101.38 -93.83
C GLY A 317 26.68 100.05 -93.15
N GLY A 318 25.80 99.03 -93.13
CA GLY A 318 26.13 97.68 -92.66
C GLY A 318 25.93 97.42 -91.16
N ILE A 319 25.19 98.27 -90.44
CA ILE A 319 24.89 98.11 -89.00
C ILE A 319 23.36 97.99 -88.82
N LEU A 320 22.92 96.97 -88.07
CA LEU A 320 21.51 96.72 -87.71
C LEU A 320 21.14 97.49 -86.44
N VAL A 321 20.18 98.41 -86.52
CA VAL A 321 19.65 99.14 -85.36
C VAL A 321 18.25 98.61 -85.04
N VAL A 322 18.01 98.21 -83.79
CA VAL A 322 16.72 97.70 -83.30
C VAL A 322 16.05 98.78 -82.46
N SER A 323 14.83 99.19 -82.82
CA SER A 323 14.04 100.11 -81.99
C SER A 323 13.00 99.34 -81.17
N ALA A 324 12.99 99.55 -79.85
CA ALA A 324 11.98 99.01 -78.96
C ALA A 324 10.85 100.04 -78.74
N ALA A 325 9.62 99.54 -78.71
CA ALA A 325 8.32 100.22 -78.67
C ALA A 325 8.21 101.66 -78.11
N LEU A 326 7.42 102.49 -78.80
CA LEU A 326 6.82 103.71 -78.21
C LEU A 326 5.87 103.31 -77.07
N SER A 327 6.08 103.83 -75.87
CA SER A 327 5.06 103.84 -74.81
C SER A 327 4.59 105.27 -74.57
N GLY A 328 3.39 105.59 -75.04
CA GLY A 328 2.78 106.90 -74.85
C GLY A 328 1.26 106.81 -74.94
N SER A 329 0.57 107.15 -73.85
CA SER A 329 -0.89 107.23 -73.77
C SER A 329 -1.40 108.49 -74.48
N ALA A 330 -2.52 108.39 -75.19
CA ALA A 330 -3.14 109.49 -75.92
C ALA A 330 -3.44 110.67 -74.98
N GLY A 331 -2.78 111.82 -75.20
CA GLY A 331 -3.03 113.06 -74.46
C GLY A 331 -1.82 113.83 -73.93
N SER A 332 -0.58 113.49 -74.31
CA SER A 332 0.61 114.28 -73.94
C SER A 332 1.34 114.81 -75.19
N GLU A 333 1.68 116.10 -75.22
CA GLU A 333 2.28 116.79 -76.37
C GLU A 333 3.78 116.49 -76.61
N TYR A 334 4.39 115.57 -75.85
CA TYR A 334 5.79 115.15 -76.01
C TYR A 334 5.96 113.65 -75.68
N GLY A 335 6.69 112.90 -76.51
CA GLY A 335 7.06 111.51 -76.27
C GLY A 335 8.59 111.30 -76.26
N THR A 336 9.08 110.34 -75.47
CA THR A 336 10.49 109.91 -75.43
C THR A 336 10.66 108.57 -76.13
N VAL A 337 11.68 108.44 -76.99
CA VAL A 337 12.06 107.16 -77.63
C VAL A 337 13.46 106.76 -77.16
N GLU A 338 13.62 105.50 -76.76
CA GLU A 338 14.92 104.88 -76.53
C GLU A 338 15.33 104.08 -77.76
N GLN A 339 16.52 104.38 -78.31
CA GLN A 339 17.11 103.62 -79.40
C GLN A 339 18.40 102.94 -78.93
N ALA A 340 18.58 101.70 -79.36
CA ALA A 340 19.81 100.94 -79.15
C ALA A 340 20.36 100.47 -80.51
N ALA A 341 21.65 100.72 -80.75
CA ALA A 341 22.37 100.22 -81.93
C ALA A 341 23.44 99.22 -81.49
N LEU A 342 23.51 98.06 -82.14
CA LEU A 342 24.56 97.06 -81.95
C LEU A 342 25.57 97.19 -83.09
N LEU A 343 26.80 97.58 -82.77
CA LEU A 343 27.90 97.63 -83.73
C LEU A 343 28.43 96.21 -84.01
N THR A 344 29.07 96.02 -85.16
CA THR A 344 29.65 94.73 -85.59
C THR A 344 30.77 94.21 -84.69
N ASP A 345 31.29 95.03 -83.78
CA ASP A 345 32.24 94.63 -82.74
C ASP A 345 31.58 94.20 -81.40
N GLY A 346 30.25 94.19 -81.33
CA GLY A 346 29.47 93.80 -80.14
C GLY A 346 29.17 94.94 -79.17
N THR A 347 29.55 96.19 -79.47
CA THR A 347 29.25 97.35 -78.62
C THR A 347 27.80 97.81 -78.78
N ILE A 348 27.10 98.09 -77.66
CA ILE A 348 25.73 98.64 -77.65
C ILE A 348 25.78 100.13 -77.32
N ILE A 349 25.23 100.97 -78.19
CA ILE A 349 25.06 102.42 -77.96
C ILE A 349 23.59 102.72 -77.65
N HIS A 350 23.33 103.38 -76.53
CA HIS A 350 22.01 103.88 -76.14
C HIS A 350 21.85 105.38 -76.42
N ARG A 351 20.72 105.80 -76.98
CA ARG A 351 20.35 107.21 -77.09
C ARG A 351 18.88 107.42 -76.75
N THR A 352 18.61 108.47 -75.97
CA THR A 352 17.26 108.94 -75.66
C THR A 352 16.98 110.20 -76.44
N CYS A 353 15.89 110.24 -77.22
CA CYS A 353 15.44 111.45 -77.91
C CYS A 353 14.00 111.82 -77.52
N THR A 354 13.73 113.12 -77.44
CA THR A 354 12.41 113.69 -77.13
C THR A 354 11.81 114.24 -78.43
N VAL A 355 10.61 113.82 -78.78
CA VAL A 355 9.90 114.26 -80.01
C VAL A 355 8.57 114.92 -79.67
N SER A 356 8.30 116.07 -80.29
CA SER A 356 7.04 116.81 -80.20
C SER A 356 6.11 116.45 -81.37
N ALA A 357 4.84 116.20 -81.09
CA ALA A 357 3.85 115.86 -82.12
C ALA A 357 3.45 117.11 -82.93
N GLY A 358 3.97 117.24 -84.16
CA GLY A 358 3.56 118.34 -85.06
C GLY A 358 4.38 118.57 -86.32
N ALA A 359 5.57 117.99 -86.48
CA ALA A 359 6.38 118.21 -87.69
C ALA A 359 6.07 117.18 -88.79
N LYS A 360 5.06 117.46 -89.61
CA LYS A 360 4.99 116.92 -90.97
C LYS A 360 6.07 117.65 -91.79
N ASN A 361 7.12 116.92 -92.17
CA ASN A 361 8.31 117.30 -92.95
C ASN A 361 9.46 117.99 -92.19
N TRP A 362 10.61 117.30 -92.15
CA TRP A 362 11.96 117.84 -92.37
C TRP A 362 12.84 116.67 -92.84
N SER A 363 13.21 116.57 -94.13
CA SER A 363 14.28 117.28 -94.85
C SER A 363 15.69 116.96 -94.35
N ALA A 364 16.52 116.56 -95.32
CA ALA A 364 17.83 115.95 -95.18
C ALA A 364 18.92 116.84 -94.54
N TRP A 365 20.04 116.16 -94.20
CA TRP A 365 21.38 116.63 -93.79
C TRP A 365 21.60 116.70 -92.25
N ALA A 366 22.75 116.31 -91.69
CA ALA A 366 24.07 115.94 -92.22
C ALA A 366 24.63 114.70 -91.50
#